data_AF-A0A2S0M660-F1
#
_entry.id   AF-A0A2S0M660-F1
#
_cell.length_a   1.000
_cell.length_b   1.000
_cell.length_c   1.000
_cell.angle_alpha   90.00
_cell.angle_beta   90.00
_cell.angle_gamma   90.00
#
_symmetry.space_group_name_H-M   'P 1'
#
loop_
_entity.id
_entity.type
_entity.pdbx_description
1 polymer ?
#
loop_
_entity_poly.entity_id
_entity_poly.type
_entity_poly.pdbx_seq_one_letter_code
_entity_poly.pdbx_strand_id
1 'polypeptide(L)'
;MVKLDYQINPVLMEGTVTKTAADDVVLNLRGRLGVIHAAPSLFLHQPREGRKFRFYFSYMQIVKDPLDYDYAPLQTDREFTPVLAGGVLSEVNDTAIKADCLGGLATIAVPRRWVFTDVALEKGQYTEFYISPMAAVDEL
;
A
#
# COMPACT_ATOMS: atom_id res chain seq x y z
N MET A 1 21.39 4.07 -16.47
CA MET A 1 20.20 3.45 -15.87
C MET A 1 19.21 3.26 -17.00
N VAL A 2 18.75 2.04 -17.24
CA VAL A 2 17.78 1.79 -18.31
C VAL A 2 16.46 2.36 -17.83
N LYS A 3 15.89 3.30 -18.59
CA LYS A 3 14.55 3.79 -18.29
C LYS A 3 13.59 2.64 -18.59
N LEU A 4 13.05 2.02 -17.55
CA LEU A 4 12.06 0.97 -17.71
C LEU A 4 10.80 1.59 -18.32
N ASP A 5 10.44 1.16 -19.54
CA ASP A 5 9.26 1.66 -20.27
C ASP A 5 8.04 0.78 -19.93
N TYR A 6 7.55 0.92 -18.70
CA TYR A 6 6.31 0.28 -18.24
C TYR A 6 5.46 1.27 -17.43
N GLN A 7 4.16 0.96 -17.34
CA GLN A 7 3.23 1.66 -16.47
C GLN A 7 2.78 0.72 -15.35
N ILE A 8 2.88 1.18 -14.10
CA ILE A 8 2.22 0.51 -12.97
C ILE A 8 0.77 1.00 -12.90
N ASN A 9 -0.17 0.07 -13.04
CA ASN A 9 -1.60 0.38 -12.96
C ASN A 9 -2.17 -0.16 -11.65
N PRO A 10 -3.01 0.62 -10.93
CA PRO A 10 -3.71 0.11 -9.77
C PRO A 10 -4.73 -0.95 -10.19
N VAL A 11 -4.80 -2.03 -9.42
CA VAL A 11 -5.83 -3.07 -9.56
C VAL A 11 -6.72 -3.08 -8.33
N LEU A 12 -7.98 -3.47 -8.50
CA LEU A 12 -8.88 -3.62 -7.36
C LEU A 12 -8.45 -4.83 -6.53
N MET A 13 -8.05 -4.57 -5.31
CA MET A 13 -7.61 -5.54 -4.32
C MET A 13 -8.67 -5.69 -3.23
N GLU A 14 -8.66 -6.84 -2.57
CA GLU A 14 -9.42 -7.09 -1.35
C GLU A 14 -8.50 -7.59 -0.23
N GLY A 15 -8.80 -7.14 0.99
CA GLY A 15 -8.19 -7.65 2.20
C GLY A 15 -9.22 -7.84 3.31
N THR A 16 -8.87 -8.70 4.26
CA THR A 16 -9.68 -8.96 5.46
C THR A 16 -8.98 -8.34 6.66
N VAL A 17 -9.72 -7.56 7.45
CA VAL A 17 -9.23 -7.04 8.72
C VAL A 17 -9.00 -8.21 9.68
N THR A 18 -7.78 -8.39 10.14
CA THR A 18 -7.41 -9.46 11.08
C THR A 18 -7.18 -8.95 12.49
N LYS A 19 -6.92 -7.65 12.64
CA LYS A 19 -6.73 -6.99 13.93
C LYS A 19 -7.07 -5.50 13.82
N THR A 20 -7.63 -4.95 14.89
CA THR A 20 -7.87 -3.51 15.05
C THR A 20 -7.31 -3.01 16.37
N ALA A 21 -6.58 -1.90 16.34
CA ALA A 21 -6.16 -1.09 17.47
C ALA A 21 -6.62 0.37 17.29
N ALA A 22 -6.26 1.26 18.22
CA ALA A 22 -6.67 2.67 18.17
C ALA A 22 -6.09 3.41 16.96
N ASP A 23 -4.87 3.07 16.56
CA ASP A 23 -4.06 3.73 15.53
C ASP A 23 -3.58 2.78 14.41
N ASP A 24 -3.80 1.48 14.56
CA ASP A 24 -3.36 0.46 13.60
C ASP A 24 -4.49 -0.51 13.24
N VAL A 25 -4.71 -0.71 11.94
CA VAL A 25 -5.62 -1.71 11.39
C VAL A 25 -4.82 -2.64 10.49
N VAL A 26 -4.86 -3.93 10.81
CA VAL A 26 -4.14 -4.96 10.07
C VAL A 26 -5.05 -5.60 9.03
N LEU A 27 -4.67 -5.50 7.77
CA LEU A 27 -5.38 -6.04 6.63
C LEU A 27 -4.55 -7.15 5.96
N ASN A 28 -5.03 -8.39 6.03
CA ASN A 28 -4.42 -9.49 5.29
C ASN A 28 -4.97 -9.52 3.87
N LEU A 29 -4.08 -9.42 2.88
CA LEU A 29 -4.44 -9.50 1.47
C LEU A 29 -4.71 -10.96 1.10
N ARG A 30 -5.73 -11.19 0.27
CA ARG A 30 -6.08 -12.55 -0.17
C ARG A 30 -4.87 -13.25 -0.79
N GLY A 31 -4.72 -14.56 -0.58
CA GLY A 31 -3.77 -15.39 -1.34
C GLY A 31 -2.27 -15.18 -1.04
N ARG A 32 -1.88 -14.88 0.21
CA ARG A 32 -0.48 -14.57 0.60
C ARG A 32 0.11 -13.40 -0.21
N LEU A 33 -0.74 -12.46 -0.62
CA LEU A 33 -0.33 -11.32 -1.42
C LEU A 33 0.30 -10.20 -0.59
N GLY A 34 0.12 -10.23 0.73
CA GLY A 34 0.76 -9.29 1.64
C GLY A 34 -0.06 -9.01 2.89
N VAL A 35 0.45 -8.08 3.70
CA VAL A 35 -0.22 -7.52 4.87
C VAL A 35 -0.05 -6.01 4.80
N ILE A 36 -1.12 -5.28 5.09
CA ILE A 36 -1.09 -3.81 5.23
C ILE A 36 -1.45 -3.48 6.67
N HIS A 37 -0.58 -2.75 7.34
CA HIS A 37 -0.91 -1.99 8.56
C HIS A 37 -1.30 -0.59 8.10
N ALA A 38 -2.45 -0.09 8.51
CA ALA A 38 -2.99 1.17 8.05
C ALA A 38 -3.64 1.95 9.19
N ALA A 39 -3.42 3.26 9.21
CA ALA A 39 -4.14 4.17 10.08
C ALA A 39 -5.65 4.11 9.79
N PRO A 40 -6.53 4.21 10.81
CA PRO A 40 -7.98 4.22 10.61
C PRO A 40 -8.48 5.31 9.64
N SER A 41 -7.74 6.42 9.48
CA SER A 41 -8.06 7.50 8.54
C SER A 41 -8.04 7.08 7.06
N LEU A 42 -7.38 5.97 6.73
CA LEU A 42 -7.35 5.43 5.36
C LEU A 42 -8.60 4.62 5.00
N PHE A 43 -9.52 4.40 5.95
CA PHE A 43 -10.74 3.62 5.77
C PHE A 43 -11.96 4.53 5.61
N LEU A 44 -12.72 4.33 4.54
CA LEU A 44 -13.96 5.07 4.29
C LEU A 44 -15.10 4.66 5.23
N HIS A 45 -15.01 3.46 5.80
CA HIS A 45 -16.02 2.87 6.70
C HIS A 45 -15.31 2.23 7.90
N GLN A 46 -16.02 2.11 9.03
CA GLN A 46 -15.43 1.63 10.27
C GLN A 46 -14.81 0.21 10.11
N PRO A 47 -13.50 0.05 10.32
CA PRO A 47 -12.85 -1.25 10.31
C PRO A 47 -13.23 -2.06 11.56
N ARG A 48 -13.45 -3.36 11.38
CA ARG A 48 -13.69 -4.35 12.45
C ARG A 48 -13.12 -5.70 12.02
N GLU A 49 -12.63 -6.49 12.96
CA GLU A 49 -12.07 -7.83 12.68
C GLU A 49 -13.05 -8.71 11.88
N GLY A 50 -12.51 -9.46 10.92
CA GLY A 50 -13.26 -10.30 9.99
C GLY A 50 -13.91 -9.55 8.83
N ARG A 51 -14.01 -8.22 8.88
CA ARG A 51 -14.60 -7.41 7.79
C ARG A 51 -13.68 -7.35 6.59
N LYS A 52 -14.28 -7.35 5.39
CA LYS A 52 -13.57 -7.21 4.12
C LYS A 52 -13.60 -5.78 3.62
N PHE A 53 -12.45 -5.33 3.14
CA PHE A 53 -12.29 -4.06 2.47
C PHE A 53 -11.72 -4.27 1.07
N ARG A 54 -12.12 -3.39 0.16
CA ARG A 54 -11.57 -3.28 -1.19
C ARG A 54 -10.89 -1.93 -1.35
N PHE A 55 -9.85 -1.89 -2.16
CA PHE A 55 -9.08 -0.69 -2.46
C PHE A 55 -8.29 -0.91 -3.74
N TYR A 56 -7.97 0.16 -4.44
CA TYR A 56 -7.04 0.12 -5.55
C TYR A 56 -5.61 0.09 -5.01
N PHE A 57 -4.78 -0.80 -5.55
CA PHE A 57 -3.35 -0.88 -5.23
C PHE A 57 -2.58 -1.38 -6.45
N SER A 58 -1.46 -0.73 -6.77
CA SER A 58 -0.59 -1.16 -7.87
C SER A 58 0.59 -2.00 -7.38
N TYR A 59 1.36 -2.53 -8.33
CA TYR A 59 2.74 -2.92 -8.08
C TYR A 59 3.54 -1.72 -7.56
N MET A 60 4.62 -2.02 -6.83
CA MET A 60 5.58 -1.04 -6.34
C MET A 60 6.71 -0.88 -7.35
N GLN A 61 7.23 0.32 -7.51
CA GLN A 61 8.41 0.62 -8.32
C GLN A 61 9.50 1.21 -7.43
N ILE A 62 10.76 0.80 -7.63
CA ILE A 62 11.89 1.47 -6.97
C ILE A 62 12.24 2.75 -7.72
N VAL A 63 12.42 3.82 -6.96
CA VAL A 63 12.79 5.15 -7.48
C VAL A 63 14.02 5.68 -6.77
N LYS A 64 14.79 6.53 -7.45
CA LYS A 64 15.97 7.18 -6.88
C LYS A 64 15.62 8.49 -6.18
N ASP A 65 14.80 9.29 -6.85
CA ASP A 65 14.42 10.62 -6.43
C ASP A 65 12.90 10.59 -6.16
N PRO A 66 12.46 10.37 -4.92
CA PRO A 66 11.04 10.35 -4.59
C PRO A 66 10.43 11.74 -4.76
N LEU A 67 9.15 11.78 -5.12
CA LEU A 67 8.39 13.03 -5.19
C LEU A 67 7.90 13.49 -3.81
N ASP A 68 7.43 14.73 -3.74
CA ASP A 68 6.65 15.24 -2.61
C ASP A 68 5.17 14.85 -2.82
N TYR A 69 4.76 13.73 -2.24
CA TYR A 69 3.40 13.20 -2.38
C TYR A 69 2.40 13.94 -1.48
N ASP A 70 1.21 14.18 -1.99
CA ASP A 70 0.08 14.69 -1.21
C ASP A 70 -0.85 13.54 -0.77
N TYR A 71 -0.95 13.35 0.55
CA TYR A 71 -1.80 12.32 1.16
C TYR A 71 -3.12 12.87 1.69
N ALA A 72 -3.42 14.16 1.53
CA ALA A 72 -4.70 14.72 1.93
C ALA A 72 -5.89 13.99 1.27
N PRO A 73 -5.87 13.68 -0.05
CA PRO A 73 -7.01 13.01 -0.69
C PRO A 73 -7.36 11.64 -0.09
N LEU A 74 -6.37 10.94 0.46
CA LEU A 74 -6.59 9.64 1.12
C LEU A 74 -7.36 9.76 2.43
N GLN A 75 -7.31 10.93 3.07
CA GLN A 75 -7.85 11.17 4.41
C GLN A 75 -9.10 12.05 4.39
N THR A 76 -9.12 13.08 3.54
CA THR A 76 -10.13 14.15 3.58
C THR A 76 -11.21 14.00 2.53
N ASP A 77 -10.84 13.62 1.31
CA ASP A 77 -11.74 13.74 0.16
C ASP A 77 -12.73 12.57 0.10
N ARG A 78 -12.38 11.46 0.79
CA ARG A 78 -13.20 10.24 0.93
C ARG A 78 -13.65 9.64 -0.41
N GLU A 79 -12.99 9.99 -1.51
CA GLU A 79 -13.25 9.42 -2.83
C GLU A 79 -12.52 8.09 -2.99
N PHE A 80 -13.16 7.12 -3.65
CA PHE A 80 -12.56 5.82 -3.94
C PHE A 80 -11.64 5.89 -5.18
N THR A 81 -10.72 6.86 -5.17
CA THR A 81 -9.82 7.19 -6.28
C THR A 81 -8.38 6.91 -5.87
N PRO A 82 -7.60 6.17 -6.69
CA PRO A 82 -6.20 5.94 -6.38
C PRO A 82 -5.37 7.22 -6.57
N VAL A 83 -4.41 7.44 -5.66
CA VAL A 83 -3.41 8.50 -5.76
C VAL A 83 -2.01 7.91 -5.80
N LEU A 84 -1.05 8.67 -6.34
CA LEU A 84 0.36 8.31 -6.30
C LEU A 84 0.88 8.50 -4.87
N ALA A 85 1.58 7.50 -4.37
CA ALA A 85 2.10 7.43 -3.02
C ALA A 85 3.55 6.93 -3.00
N GLY A 86 4.28 7.33 -1.95
CA GLY A 86 5.63 6.88 -1.71
C GLY A 86 5.81 6.09 -0.42
N GLY A 87 6.96 5.43 -0.33
CA GLY A 87 7.45 4.80 0.87
C GLY A 87 8.95 4.53 0.84
N VAL A 88 9.46 4.01 1.95
CA VAL A 88 10.85 3.59 2.12
C VAL A 88 10.88 2.13 2.53
N LEU A 89 11.68 1.30 1.86
CA LEU A 89 11.85 -0.09 2.25
C LEU A 89 12.49 -0.17 3.64
N SER A 90 11.72 -0.62 4.63
CA SER A 90 12.17 -0.77 6.01
C SER A 90 12.75 -2.16 6.29
N GLU A 91 12.30 -3.19 5.55
CA GLU A 91 12.85 -4.54 5.59
C GLU A 91 12.88 -5.17 4.19
N VAL A 92 13.94 -5.92 3.91
CA VAL A 92 14.06 -6.74 2.70
C VAL A 92 14.60 -8.11 3.11
N ASN A 93 13.87 -9.18 2.77
CA ASN A 93 14.32 -10.55 2.94
C ASN A 93 14.24 -11.33 1.62
N ASP A 94 14.49 -12.64 1.68
CA ASP A 94 14.54 -13.51 0.49
C ASP A 94 13.20 -13.63 -0.26
N THR A 95 12.08 -13.37 0.41
CA THR A 95 10.74 -13.64 -0.12
C THR A 95 9.83 -12.42 -0.20
N ALA A 96 10.07 -11.41 0.64
CA ALA A 96 9.22 -10.25 0.81
C ALA A 96 10.03 -8.98 1.11
N ILE A 97 9.37 -7.86 0.88
CA ILE A 97 9.77 -6.55 1.36
C ILE A 97 8.72 -6.03 2.33
N LYS A 98 9.12 -5.04 3.12
CA LYS A 98 8.24 -4.20 3.91
C LYS A 98 8.63 -2.76 3.66
N ALA A 99 7.64 -1.90 3.45
CA ALA A 99 7.83 -0.49 3.22
C ALA A 99 7.01 0.32 4.22
N ASP A 100 7.64 1.35 4.79
CA ASP A 100 6.97 2.39 5.57
C ASP A 100 6.49 3.44 4.57
N CYS A 101 5.17 3.61 4.48
CA CYS A 101 4.53 4.35 3.39
C CYS A 101 3.69 5.52 3.91
N LEU A 102 3.28 6.39 2.99
CA LEU A 102 2.26 7.40 3.24
C LEU A 102 2.59 8.33 4.42
N GLY A 103 3.86 8.67 4.59
CA GLY A 103 4.30 9.53 5.71
C GLY A 103 4.04 8.93 7.10
N GLY A 104 3.98 7.60 7.21
CA GLY A 104 3.72 6.89 8.47
C GLY A 104 2.27 6.44 8.64
N LEU A 105 1.38 6.69 7.67
CA LEU A 105 -0.01 6.24 7.73
C LEU A 105 -0.20 4.77 7.38
N ALA A 106 0.79 4.13 6.73
CA ALA A 106 0.73 2.71 6.45
C ALA A 106 2.09 2.04 6.44
N THR A 107 2.09 0.74 6.69
CA THR A 107 3.20 -0.16 6.40
C THR A 107 2.71 -1.29 5.51
N ILE A 108 3.39 -1.51 4.39
CA ILE A 108 2.97 -2.48 3.38
C ILE A 108 4.04 -3.56 3.26
N ALA A 109 3.67 -4.81 3.57
CA ALA A 109 4.51 -5.98 3.40
C ALA A 109 3.99 -6.83 2.23
N VAL A 110 4.79 -6.97 1.16
CA VAL A 110 4.43 -7.72 -0.04
C VAL A 110 5.57 -8.63 -0.51
N PRO A 111 5.28 -9.72 -1.22
CA PRO A 111 6.33 -10.55 -1.82
C PRO A 111 7.20 -9.76 -2.80
N ARG A 112 8.49 -10.10 -2.93
CA ARG A 112 9.44 -9.39 -3.82
C ARG A 112 8.95 -9.24 -5.26
N ARG A 113 8.16 -10.20 -5.77
CA ARG A 113 7.56 -10.17 -7.12
C ARG A 113 6.55 -9.02 -7.34
N TRP A 114 6.17 -8.30 -6.29
CA TRP A 114 5.32 -7.11 -6.36
C TRP A 114 6.11 -5.81 -6.60
N VAL A 115 7.45 -5.89 -6.63
CA VAL A 115 8.32 -4.74 -6.86
C VAL A 115 8.98 -4.84 -8.22
N PHE A 116 8.80 -3.81 -9.05
CA PHE A 116 9.47 -3.66 -10.33
C PHE A 116 10.73 -2.79 -10.14
N THR A 117 11.87 -3.34 -10.53
CA THR A 117 13.18 -2.73 -10.31
C THR A 117 14.22 -3.35 -11.24
N ASP A 118 15.20 -2.56 -11.67
CA ASP A 118 16.43 -3.01 -12.33
C ASP A 118 17.63 -3.11 -11.36
N VAL A 119 17.43 -2.72 -10.09
CA VAL A 119 18.43 -2.80 -9.02
C VAL A 119 18.08 -3.87 -7.99
N ALA A 120 19.10 -4.36 -7.28
CA ALA A 120 18.89 -5.24 -6.14
C ALA A 120 18.05 -4.53 -5.07
N LEU A 121 17.08 -5.24 -4.51
CA LEU A 121 16.25 -4.72 -3.42
C LEU A 121 17.05 -4.64 -2.13
N GLU A 122 17.07 -3.46 -1.53
CA GLU A 122 17.84 -3.14 -0.33
C GLU A 122 17.04 -2.22 0.61
N LYS A 123 17.28 -2.35 1.91
CA LYS A 123 16.69 -1.46 2.92
C LYS A 123 17.10 -0.01 2.64
N GLY A 124 16.17 0.92 2.79
CA GLY A 124 16.39 2.36 2.59
C GLY A 124 16.10 2.85 1.18
N GLN A 125 15.81 1.96 0.23
CA GLN A 125 15.36 2.36 -1.10
C GLN A 125 13.97 2.99 -1.06
N TYR A 126 13.77 4.00 -1.89
CA TYR A 126 12.47 4.63 -2.09
C TYR A 126 11.61 3.82 -3.05
N THR A 127 10.31 3.82 -2.80
CA THR A 127 9.34 3.18 -3.68
C THR A 127 8.14 4.06 -3.95
N GLU A 128 7.57 3.92 -5.15
CA GLU A 128 6.34 4.56 -5.60
C GLU A 128 5.29 3.51 -5.99
N PHE A 129 4.03 3.83 -5.72
CA PHE A 129 2.87 3.02 -6.08
C PHE A 129 1.59 3.84 -6.05
N TYR A 130 0.52 3.31 -6.62
CA TYR A 130 -0.83 3.87 -6.50
C TYR A 130 -1.62 3.17 -5.40
N ILE A 131 -2.36 3.93 -4.60
CA ILE A 131 -3.29 3.40 -3.59
C ILE A 131 -4.53 4.29 -3.46
N SER A 132 -5.71 3.71 -3.24
CA SER A 132 -6.93 4.46 -2.88
C SER A 132 -7.28 4.30 -1.39
N PRO A 133 -8.23 5.08 -0.86
CA PRO A 133 -8.89 4.74 0.40
C PRO A 133 -9.54 3.35 0.37
N MET A 134 -9.75 2.77 1.56
CA MET A 134 -10.31 1.43 1.72
C MET A 134 -11.81 1.49 1.97
N ALA A 135 -12.60 0.91 1.05
CA ALA A 135 -14.04 0.83 1.13
C ALA A 135 -14.49 -0.55 1.64
N ALA A 136 -15.49 -0.59 2.52
CA ALA A 136 -16.03 -1.85 2.97
C ALA A 136 -16.79 -2.53 1.84
N VAL A 137 -16.66 -3.85 1.72
CA VAL A 137 -17.32 -4.62 0.64
C VAL A 137 -18.84 -4.75 0.86
N ASP A 138 -19.29 -4.65 2.11
CA ASP A 138 -20.68 -4.83 2.55
C ASP A 138 -21.52 -3.54 2.66
N GLU A 139 -20.95 -2.38 2.33
CA GLU A 139 -21.63 -1.06 2.38
C GLU A 139 -21.64 -0.36 1.00
N LEU A 140 -21.99 -1.14 -0.04
CA LEU A 140 -22.11 -0.67 -1.42
C LEU A 140 -23.56 -0.47 -1.86
#